data_AF-A0A1U7UV28-F1
#
_entry.id   AF-A0A1U7UV28-F1
#
_cell.length_a   1.000
_cell.length_b   1.000
_cell.length_c   1.000
_cell.angle_alpha   90.00
_cell.angle_beta   90.00
_cell.angle_gamma   90.00
#
_symmetry.space_group_name_H-M   'P 1'
#
loop_
_entity.id
_entity.type
_entity.pdbx_description
1 polymer ?
#
loop_
_entity_poly.entity_id
_entity_poly.type
_entity_poly.pdbx_seq_one_letter_code
_entity_poly.pdbx_strand_id
1 'polypeptide(L)'
;MMASYSVSDAVSTYYLYMTYVHPFIFSLATIIPMPPDEVLRKGSGTLCEMLLMVQAYKANVICPNKHQSDPEKFYGSQLLESETYIGGHVECLESGVFRSDLPTSFKLDPSAYEVNHVVKISLPPD
;
A
#
# COMPACT_ATOMS: atom_id res chain seq x y z
N MET A 1 2.06 -40.51 -7.38
CA MET A 1 1.71 -39.21 -8.00
C MET A 1 0.82 -38.37 -7.08
N MET A 2 -0.34 -38.84 -6.62
CA MET A 2 -1.18 -38.05 -5.68
C MET A 2 -0.55 -37.83 -4.30
N ALA A 3 0.16 -38.82 -3.76
CA ALA A 3 0.86 -38.68 -2.48
C ALA A 3 1.97 -37.62 -2.50
N SER A 4 2.71 -37.50 -3.62
CA SER A 4 3.76 -36.47 -3.76
C SER A 4 3.19 -35.07 -3.87
N TYR A 5 2.02 -34.88 -4.50
CA TYR A 5 1.32 -33.60 -4.50
C TYR A 5 0.86 -33.22 -3.09
N SER A 6 0.23 -34.14 -2.36
CA SER A 6 -0.21 -33.89 -0.98
C SER A 6 0.96 -33.55 -0.04
N VAL A 7 2.09 -34.25 -0.17
CA VAL A 7 3.30 -33.95 0.62
C VAL A 7 3.90 -32.60 0.21
N SER A 8 3.89 -32.27 -1.09
CA SER A 8 4.37 -30.97 -1.58
C SER A 8 3.57 -29.79 -1.01
N ASP A 9 2.24 -29.91 -0.94
CA ASP A 9 1.37 -28.87 -0.39
C ASP A 9 1.60 -28.69 1.13
N ALA A 10 1.77 -29.79 1.85
CA ALA A 10 2.06 -29.76 3.29
C ALA A 10 3.42 -29.10 3.58
N VAL A 11 4.45 -29.46 2.80
CA VAL A 11 5.80 -28.88 2.92
C VAL A 11 5.77 -27.38 2.60
N SER A 12 5.08 -26.99 1.52
CA SER A 12 4.97 -25.58 1.11
C SER A 12 4.24 -24.75 2.16
N THR A 13 3.14 -25.28 2.71
CA THR A 13 2.36 -24.61 3.76
C THR A 13 3.17 -24.44 5.05
N TYR A 14 3.91 -25.49 5.45
CA TYR A 14 4.75 -25.44 6.63
C TYR A 14 5.86 -24.39 6.51
N TYR A 15 6.60 -24.37 5.40
CA TYR A 15 7.68 -23.39 5.20
C TYR A 15 7.16 -21.97 5.02
N LEU A 16 6.03 -21.77 4.33
CA LEU A 16 5.40 -20.46 4.22
C LEU A 16 5.00 -19.94 5.62
N TYR A 17 4.38 -20.79 6.43
CA TYR A 17 3.99 -20.44 7.79
C TYR A 17 5.20 -20.11 8.66
N MET A 18 6.20 -20.99 8.72
CA MET A 18 7.36 -20.81 9.60
C MET A 18 8.24 -19.62 9.19
N THR A 19 8.40 -19.36 7.89
CA THR A 19 9.31 -18.32 7.40
C THR A 19 8.67 -16.93 7.47
N TYR A 20 7.39 -16.81 7.09
CA TYR A 20 6.74 -15.50 6.94
C TYR A 20 5.70 -15.22 8.01
N VAL A 21 4.78 -16.15 8.26
CA VAL A 21 3.57 -15.88 9.07
C VAL A 21 3.89 -15.92 10.57
N HIS A 22 4.60 -16.95 11.02
CA HIS A 22 4.87 -17.19 12.43
C HIS A 22 5.61 -16.01 13.10
N PRO A 23 6.81 -15.58 12.64
CA PRO A 23 7.50 -14.46 13.27
C PRO A 23 6.71 -13.15 13.16
N PHE A 24 6.00 -12.92 12.05
CA PHE A 24 5.23 -11.70 11.83
C PHE A 24 4.05 -11.56 12.79
N ILE A 25 3.20 -12.60 12.88
CA ILE A 25 1.99 -12.55 13.70
C ILE A 25 2.34 -12.49 15.19
N PHE A 26 3.33 -13.28 15.64
CA PHE A 26 3.77 -13.22 17.03
C PHE A 26 4.39 -11.87 17.36
N SER A 27 5.19 -11.27 16.47
CA SER A 27 5.71 -9.92 16.67
C SER A 27 4.59 -8.89 16.76
N LEU A 28 3.57 -8.95 15.89
CA LEU A 28 2.43 -8.04 15.96
C LEU A 28 1.60 -8.20 17.24
N ALA A 29 1.39 -9.44 17.70
CA ALA A 29 0.66 -9.73 18.93
C ALA A 29 1.39 -9.26 20.21
N THR A 30 2.68 -8.89 20.14
CA THR A 30 3.37 -8.24 21.28
C THR A 30 2.94 -6.79 21.50
N ILE A 31 2.52 -6.10 20.43
CA ILE A 31 2.16 -4.67 20.47
C ILE A 31 0.64 -4.50 20.50
N ILE A 32 -0.07 -5.32 19.73
CA ILE A 32 -1.52 -5.28 19.61
C ILE A 32 -2.11 -6.14 20.73
N PRO A 33 -3.00 -5.60 21.58
CA PRO A 33 -3.62 -6.34 22.68
C PRO A 33 -4.73 -7.29 22.19
N MET A 34 -4.38 -8.23 21.31
CA MET A 34 -5.28 -9.24 20.75
C MET A 34 -4.56 -10.59 20.61
N PRO A 35 -5.27 -11.72 20.69
CA PRO A 35 -4.66 -13.02 20.48
C PRO A 35 -4.14 -13.15 19.03
N PRO A 36 -3.06 -13.92 18.80
CA PRO A 36 -2.46 -14.13 17.47
C PRO A 36 -3.47 -14.56 16.39
N ASP A 37 -4.48 -15.33 16.80
CA ASP A 37 -5.56 -15.79 15.94
C ASP A 37 -6.42 -14.64 15.38
N GLU A 38 -6.72 -13.65 16.22
CA GLU A 38 -7.44 -12.45 15.79
C GLU A 38 -6.55 -11.52 14.98
N VAL A 39 -5.28 -11.38 15.33
CA VAL A 39 -4.32 -10.58 14.56
C VAL A 39 -4.19 -11.09 13.11
N LEU A 40 -4.26 -12.41 12.91
CA LEU A 40 -4.21 -13.01 11.57
C LEU A 40 -5.51 -12.82 10.77
N ARG A 41 -6.68 -12.79 11.43
CA ARG A 41 -7.99 -12.76 10.75
C ARG A 41 -8.59 -11.37 10.58
N LYS A 42 -8.27 -10.44 11.48
CA LYS A 42 -8.84 -9.08 11.47
C LYS A 42 -8.16 -8.22 10.40
N GLY A 43 -8.93 -7.32 9.81
CA GLY A 43 -8.40 -6.35 8.85
C GLY A 43 -7.43 -5.38 9.51
N SER A 44 -6.47 -4.87 8.74
CA SER A 44 -5.47 -3.90 9.22
C SER A 44 -6.09 -2.63 9.82
N GLY A 45 -7.26 -2.21 9.34
CA GLY A 45 -8.01 -1.08 9.92
C GLY A 45 -8.39 -1.32 11.39
N THR A 46 -8.87 -2.51 11.73
CA THR A 46 -9.19 -2.89 13.12
C THR A 46 -7.94 -3.04 13.97
N LEU A 47 -6.84 -3.54 13.40
CA LEU A 47 -5.55 -3.57 14.09
C LEU A 47 -5.09 -2.16 14.46
N CYS A 48 -5.25 -1.20 13.54
CA CYS A 48 -4.94 0.21 13.76
C CYS A 48 -5.86 0.84 14.83
N GLU A 49 -7.17 0.56 14.77
CA GLU A 49 -8.15 1.00 15.78
C GLU A 49 -7.71 0.57 17.20
N MET A 50 -7.30 -0.69 17.36
CA MET A 50 -6.84 -1.19 18.65
C MET A 50 -5.58 -0.48 19.15
N LEU A 51 -4.62 -0.22 18.27
CA LEU A 51 -3.41 0.54 18.63
C LEU A 51 -3.76 1.97 19.07
N LEU A 52 -4.69 2.63 18.38
CA LEU A 52 -5.17 3.96 18.74
C LEU A 52 -5.90 3.96 20.08
N MET A 53 -6.71 2.93 20.38
CA MET A 53 -7.39 2.79 21.67
C MET A 53 -6.38 2.66 22.84
N VAL A 54 -5.29 1.92 22.64
CA VAL A 54 -4.22 1.81 23.66
C VAL A 54 -3.56 3.16 23.91
N GLN A 55 -3.27 3.93 22.86
CA GLN A 55 -2.66 5.26 23.02
C GLN A 55 -3.63 6.27 23.63
N ALA A 56 -4.90 6.24 23.25
CA ALA A 56 -5.95 7.10 23.82
C ALA A 56 -6.12 6.82 25.33
N TYR A 57 -6.14 5.54 25.73
CA TYR A 57 -6.19 5.16 27.14
C TYR A 57 -4.98 5.69 27.92
N LYS A 58 -3.76 5.55 27.37
CA LYS A 58 -2.53 6.09 27.99
C LYS A 58 -2.53 7.61 28.11
N ALA A 59 -3.11 8.31 27.14
CA ALA A 59 -3.24 9.77 27.13
C ALA A 59 -4.47 10.28 27.91
N ASN A 60 -5.25 9.39 28.53
CA ASN A 60 -6.52 9.70 29.21
C ASN A 60 -7.53 10.45 28.31
N VAL A 61 -7.56 10.08 27.02
CA VAL A 61 -8.50 10.59 26.03
C VAL A 61 -9.63 9.59 25.86
N ILE A 62 -10.87 10.06 25.92
CA ILE A 62 -12.06 9.22 25.74
C ILE A 62 -12.12 8.76 24.27
N CYS A 63 -12.24 7.45 24.07
CA CYS A 63 -12.45 6.88 22.74
C CYS A 63 -13.85 7.27 22.23
N PRO A 64 -13.97 7.87 21.03
CA PRO A 64 -15.27 8.18 20.45
C PRO A 64 -16.04 6.91 20.09
N ASN A 65 -17.35 7.03 19.98
CA ASN A 65 -18.20 5.94 19.48
C ASN A 65 -17.91 5.67 17.99
N LYS A 66 -18.20 4.44 17.54
CA LYS A 66 -18.07 4.07 16.12
C LYS A 66 -18.91 5.00 15.26
N HIS A 67 -18.30 5.49 14.18
CA HIS A 67 -18.96 6.35 13.21
C HIS A 67 -20.14 5.60 12.57
N GLN A 68 -21.30 6.24 12.56
CA GLN A 68 -22.48 5.80 11.83
C GLN A 68 -22.69 6.79 10.69
N SER A 69 -22.70 6.29 9.46
CA SER A 69 -22.96 7.12 8.28
C SER A 69 -24.43 7.51 8.24
N ASP A 70 -24.71 8.79 8.00
CA ASP A 70 -26.07 9.25 7.75
C ASP A 70 -26.64 8.54 6.52
N PRO A 71 -27.91 8.07 6.56
CA PRO A 71 -28.50 7.32 5.46
C PRO A 71 -28.72 8.16 4.21
N GLU A 72 -28.93 9.47 4.37
CA GLU A 72 -29.17 10.39 3.27
C GLU A 72 -28.36 11.67 3.50
N LYS A 73 -27.48 12.01 2.55
CA LYS A 73 -26.76 13.27 2.52
C LYS A 73 -27.16 14.05 1.27
N PHE A 74 -27.40 15.34 1.42
CA PHE A 74 -27.73 16.23 0.31
C PHE A 74 -26.58 17.21 0.09
N TYR A 75 -26.20 17.41 -1.17
CA TYR A 75 -25.32 18.50 -1.57
C TYR A 75 -26.10 19.47 -2.46
N GLY A 76 -26.39 20.65 -1.93
CA GLY A 76 -27.38 21.55 -2.51
C GLY A 76 -28.79 20.94 -2.44
N SER A 77 -29.45 20.75 -3.59
CA SER A 77 -30.79 20.16 -3.73
C SER A 77 -30.79 18.74 -4.33
N GLN A 78 -29.61 18.13 -4.49
CA GLN A 78 -29.46 16.77 -5.02
C GLN A 78 -29.02 15.81 -3.94
N LEU A 79 -29.61 14.60 -3.95
CA LEU A 79 -29.23 13.51 -3.08
C LEU A 79 -27.88 12.95 -3.52
N LEU A 80 -26.94 12.82 -2.60
CA LEU A 80 -25.65 12.19 -2.84
C LEU A 80 -25.78 10.68 -2.70
N GLU A 81 -25.39 9.94 -3.74
CA GLU A 81 -25.27 8.48 -3.68
C GLU A 81 -24.00 8.05 -2.93
N SER A 82 -22.87 8.74 -3.15
CA SER A 82 -21.62 8.50 -2.43
C SER A 82 -20.80 9.79 -2.30
N GLU A 83 -20.11 9.92 -1.17
CA GLU A 83 -19.21 11.03 -0.88
C GLU A 83 -17.78 10.48 -0.81
N THR A 84 -16.89 10.96 -1.67
CA THR A 84 -15.47 10.58 -1.70
C THR A 84 -14.60 11.77 -2.03
N TYR A 85 -13.29 11.61 -1.83
CA TYR A 85 -12.28 12.62 -2.14
C TYR A 85 -11.49 12.24 -3.40
N ILE A 86 -10.83 13.22 -4.03
CA ILE A 86 -9.93 12.96 -5.17
C ILE A 86 -8.77 12.10 -4.66
N GLY A 87 -8.67 10.89 -5.18
CA GLY A 87 -7.64 9.92 -4.81
C GLY A 87 -6.26 10.25 -5.39
N GLY A 88 -5.41 9.23 -5.52
CA GLY A 88 -4.10 9.37 -6.14
C GLY A 88 -4.21 9.70 -7.63
N HIS A 89 -3.39 10.64 -8.10
CA HIS A 89 -3.26 10.95 -9.52
C HIS A 89 -2.44 9.84 -10.20
N VAL A 90 -2.99 9.24 -11.25
CA VAL A 90 -2.33 8.16 -12.00
C VAL A 90 -2.30 8.56 -13.47
N GLU A 91 -1.09 8.62 -14.03
CA GLU A 91 -0.88 8.90 -15.45
C GLU A 91 -0.06 7.80 -16.11
N CYS A 92 -0.45 7.45 -17.33
CA CYS A 92 0.31 6.59 -18.21
C CYS A 92 0.73 7.43 -19.42
N LEU A 93 1.96 7.97 -19.37
CA LEU A 93 2.46 8.90 -20.38
C LEU A 93 2.77 8.19 -21.70
N GLU A 94 3.41 7.02 -21.61
CA GLU A 94 3.74 6.20 -22.77
C GLU A 94 3.57 4.72 -22.44
N SER A 95 3.18 3.94 -23.44
CA SER A 95 3.08 2.49 -23.36
C SER A 95 3.83 1.87 -24.54
N GLY A 96 4.55 0.79 -24.30
CA GLY A 96 5.38 0.15 -25.32
C GLY A 96 6.51 -0.68 -24.74
N VAL A 97 7.35 -1.21 -25.63
CA VAL A 97 8.53 -1.98 -25.27
C VAL A 97 9.74 -1.05 -25.20
N PHE A 98 10.12 -0.66 -23.99
CA PHE A 98 11.34 0.08 -23.73
C PHE A 98 12.42 -0.90 -23.27
N ARG A 99 13.49 -1.00 -24.03
CA ARG A 99 14.64 -1.83 -23.67
C ARG A 99 15.93 -1.04 -23.88
N SER A 100 16.95 -1.37 -23.09
CA SER A 100 18.26 -0.73 -23.18
C SER A 100 18.98 -0.99 -24.52
N ASP A 101 18.59 -2.04 -25.24
CA ASP A 101 19.14 -2.43 -26.55
C ASP A 101 18.36 -1.88 -27.75
N LEU A 102 17.27 -1.14 -27.52
CA LEU A 102 16.51 -0.46 -28.58
C LEU A 102 16.71 1.06 -28.48
N PRO A 103 17.14 1.73 -29.56
CA PRO A 103 17.31 3.18 -29.53
C PRO A 103 15.95 3.86 -29.33
N THR A 104 15.91 4.83 -28.42
CA THR A 104 14.73 5.66 -28.13
C THR A 104 15.03 7.11 -28.48
N SER A 105 14.06 7.80 -29.05
CA SER A 105 14.21 9.20 -29.45
C SER A 105 13.74 10.11 -28.32
N PHE A 106 14.58 11.06 -27.92
CA PHE A 106 14.25 12.05 -26.90
C PHE A 106 14.11 13.44 -27.52
N LYS A 107 13.00 14.12 -27.22
CA LYS A 107 12.83 15.54 -27.52
C LYS A 107 13.20 16.33 -26.27
N LEU A 108 14.35 17.00 -26.33
CA LEU A 108 14.92 17.74 -25.20
C LEU A 108 14.52 19.21 -25.31
N ASP A 109 14.01 19.83 -24.24
CA ASP A 109 13.69 21.26 -24.18
C ASP A 109 14.91 22.07 -23.70
N PRO A 110 15.54 22.92 -24.54
CA PRO A 110 16.70 23.73 -24.18
C PRO A 110 16.47 24.60 -22.93
N SER A 111 15.24 25.05 -22.70
CA SER A 111 14.87 25.93 -21.58
C SER A 111 15.01 25.25 -20.22
N ALA A 112 14.90 23.91 -20.19
CA ALA A 112 15.07 23.12 -18.97
C ALA A 112 16.56 22.94 -18.57
N TYR A 113 17.51 23.24 -19.47
CA TYR A 113 18.94 23.05 -19.24
C TYR A 113 19.64 24.28 -18.66
N GLU A 114 19.05 25.47 -18.77
CA GLU A 114 19.70 26.72 -18.36
C GLU A 114 19.52 27.06 -16.87
N VAL A 115 19.87 26.15 -15.95
CA VAL A 115 20.16 26.48 -14.52
C VAL A 115 21.19 25.49 -13.93
N ASN A 116 22.47 25.90 -13.90
CA ASN A 116 23.48 25.56 -12.89
C ASN A 116 23.73 24.10 -12.44
N HIS A 117 23.49 23.08 -13.26
CA HIS A 117 24.13 21.77 -13.05
C HIS A 117 24.80 21.26 -14.34
N VAL A 118 26.12 21.28 -14.32
CA VAL A 118 27.00 20.80 -15.39
C VAL A 118 26.80 19.29 -15.56
N VAL A 119 25.98 18.88 -16.53
CA VAL A 119 26.09 17.56 -17.16
C VAL A 119 26.77 17.78 -18.51
N LYS A 120 28.10 17.71 -18.49
CA LYS A 120 28.89 17.64 -19.73
C LYS A 120 28.71 16.24 -20.32
N ILE A 121 28.05 16.16 -21.47
CA ILE A 121 28.35 15.12 -22.45
C ILE A 121 28.77 15.85 -23.72
N SER A 122 30.08 15.99 -23.87
CA SER A 122 30.74 16.52 -25.06
C SER A 122 30.81 15.45 -26.16
N LEU A 123 30.08 15.69 -27.27
CA LEU A 123 30.43 15.65 -28.71
C LEU A 123 31.34 14.52 -29.26
N PRO A 124 31.17 14.03 -30.52
CA PRO A 124 31.36 14.85 -31.74
C PRO A 124 30.50 14.45 -32.99
N PRO A 125 30.67 15.15 -34.14
CA PRO A 125 29.71 15.21 -35.24
C PRO A 125 30.04 14.22 -36.37
N ASP A 126 28.99 13.75 -37.05
CA ASP A 126 28.81 13.66 -38.50
C ASP A 126 27.36 13.26 -38.81
#